data_AF-A0A5C2SPF1-F1
#
_entry.id   AF-A0A5C2SPF1-F1
#
_cell.length_a   1.000
_cell.length_b   1.000
_cell.length_c   1.000
_cell.angle_alpha   90.00
_cell.angle_beta   90.00
_cell.angle_gamma   90.00
#
_symmetry.space_group_name_H-M   'P 1'
#
loop_
_entity.id
_entity.type
_entity.pdbx_description
1 polymer ?
#
loop_
_entity_poly.entity_id
_entity_poly.type
_entity_poly.pdbx_seq_one_letter_code
_entity_poly.pdbx_strand_id
1 'polypeptide(L)'
;MALDLLSNEGTQGKVERRYRHDLEGFVWTLPWIFAQWDEENEFKLCEAMLGWQSAYNEYVLGAKISFLQNKAITPQPGWADQWELARKLVLHVIGQYIGGLRSQEAEASDAEQYEAFWCAVRQYFAKGCEDEYNAIRAGLGL
;
A
#
# COMPACT_ATOMS: atom_id res chain seq x y z
N MET A 1 -9.52 -0.84 6.47
CA MET A 1 -8.43 -0.34 5.62
C MET A 1 -8.43 1.19 5.57
N ALA A 2 -7.28 1.80 5.29
CA ALA A 2 -7.23 3.20 4.85
C ALA A 2 -8.08 3.39 3.59
N LEU A 3 -8.12 2.39 2.71
CA LEU A 3 -9.07 2.33 1.60
C LEU A 3 -10.53 2.18 2.06
N ASP A 4 -10.82 1.49 3.18
CA ASP A 4 -12.19 1.44 3.72
C ASP A 4 -12.62 2.81 4.26
N LEU A 5 -11.68 3.64 4.72
CA LEU A 5 -11.96 5.05 5.02
C LEU A 5 -12.34 5.84 3.76
N LEU A 6 -11.96 5.37 2.57
CA LEU A 6 -12.39 5.93 1.28
C LEU A 6 -13.77 5.38 0.84
N SER A 7 -14.28 4.32 1.45
CA SER A 7 -15.63 3.84 1.13
C SER A 7 -16.72 4.84 1.56
N ASN A 8 -17.94 4.67 1.03
CA ASN A 8 -19.10 5.46 1.45
C ASN A 8 -19.43 5.33 2.95
N GLU A 9 -19.10 4.18 3.56
CA GLU A 9 -19.28 3.97 5.00
C GLU A 9 -18.18 4.70 5.81
N GLY A 10 -16.95 4.69 5.29
CA GLY A 10 -15.82 5.39 5.87
C GLY A 10 -16.02 6.90 5.94
N THR A 11 -16.51 7.52 4.86
CA THR A 11 -16.77 8.97 4.81
C THR A 11 -17.90 9.42 5.73
N GLN A 12 -18.83 8.52 6.04
CA GLN A 12 -19.91 8.76 7.01
C GLN A 12 -19.47 8.54 8.47
N GLY A 13 -18.19 8.25 8.71
CA GLY A 13 -17.65 7.97 10.05
C GLY A 13 -18.13 6.64 10.64
N LYS A 14 -18.65 5.73 9.82
CA LYS A 14 -19.15 4.42 10.25
C LYS A 14 -18.05 3.36 10.34
N VAL A 15 -16.87 3.67 9.82
CA VAL A 15 -15.67 2.84 9.94
C VAL A 15 -14.82 3.40 11.07
N GLU A 16 -14.64 2.60 12.13
CA GLU A 16 -13.73 2.93 13.22
C GLU A 16 -12.30 3.06 12.69
N ARG A 17 -11.62 4.17 13.02
CA ARG A 17 -10.21 4.35 12.67
C ARG A 17 -9.34 3.50 13.59
N ARG A 18 -8.44 2.70 13.02
CA ARG A 18 -7.54 1.79 13.75
C ARG A 18 -6.12 1.92 13.27
N TYR A 19 -5.17 1.39 14.04
CA TYR A 19 -3.75 1.45 13.69
C TYR A 19 -3.46 0.94 12.27
N ARG A 20 -4.08 -0.16 11.83
CA ARG A 20 -3.96 -0.65 10.44
C ARG A 20 -4.30 0.38 9.38
N HIS A 21 -5.24 1.30 9.64
CA HIS A 21 -5.63 2.33 8.69
C HIS A 21 -4.54 3.39 8.55
N ASP A 22 -3.90 3.76 9.65
CA ASP A 22 -2.79 4.71 9.61
C ASP A 22 -1.54 4.09 8.99
N LEU A 23 -1.26 2.83 9.31
CA LEU A 23 -0.15 2.07 8.75
C LEU A 23 -0.27 1.88 7.23
N GLU A 24 -1.46 1.49 6.76
CA GLU A 24 -1.74 1.36 5.33
C GLU A 24 -1.65 2.72 4.63
N GLY A 25 -2.16 3.79 5.26
CA GLY A 25 -2.02 5.15 4.77
C GLY A 25 -0.55 5.51 4.55
N PHE A 26 0.31 5.23 5.55
CA PHE A 26 1.76 5.44 5.45
C PHE A 26 2.39 4.64 4.31
N VAL A 27 2.05 3.35 4.17
CA VAL A 27 2.57 2.50 3.10
C VAL A 27 2.20 3.03 1.72
N TRP A 28 0.98 3.56 1.53
CA TRP A 28 0.58 4.21 0.28
C TRP A 28 1.30 5.55 0.04
N THR A 29 1.71 6.27 1.08
CA THR A 29 2.48 7.51 0.93
C THR A 29 3.88 7.27 0.37
N LEU A 30 4.50 6.11 0.62
CA LEU A 30 5.84 5.81 0.10
C LEU A 30 5.94 5.87 -1.43
N PRO A 31 5.17 5.09 -2.22
CA PRO A 31 5.24 5.18 -3.68
C PRO A 31 4.81 6.56 -4.20
N TRP A 32 3.91 7.25 -3.49
CA TRP A 32 3.51 8.62 -3.81
C TRP A 32 4.70 9.60 -3.76
N ILE A 33 5.49 9.52 -2.70
CA ILE A 33 6.68 10.35 -2.51
C ILE A 33 7.76 9.94 -3.51
N PHE A 34 8.07 8.65 -3.60
CA PHE A 34 9.16 8.17 -4.44
C PHE A 34 8.95 8.45 -5.92
N ALA A 35 7.70 8.52 -6.39
CA ALA A 35 7.40 8.88 -7.77
C ALA A 35 7.53 10.39 -8.04
N GLN A 36 7.49 11.26 -7.03
CA GLN A 36 7.30 12.70 -7.21
C GLN A 36 8.28 13.62 -6.51
N TRP A 37 9.14 13.12 -5.65
CA TRP A 37 10.20 13.91 -5.02
C TRP A 37 11.53 13.24 -5.29
N ASP A 38 12.56 14.00 -5.61
CA ASP A 38 13.94 13.51 -5.75
C ASP A 38 14.72 13.57 -4.41
N GLU A 39 16.01 13.25 -4.45
CA GLU A 39 16.86 13.24 -3.25
C GLU A 39 17.09 14.64 -2.68
N GLU A 40 17.00 15.66 -3.54
CA GLU A 40 17.08 17.07 -3.21
C GLU A 40 15.76 17.64 -2.68
N ASN A 41 14.73 16.79 -2.56
CA ASN A 41 13.38 17.15 -2.11
C ASN A 41 12.68 18.16 -3.05
N GLU A 42 13.04 18.16 -4.34
CA GLU A 42 12.32 18.88 -5.38
C GLU A 42 11.13 18.07 -5.90
N PHE A 43 10.00 18.75 -6.07
CA PHE A 43 8.81 18.12 -6.64
C PHE A 43 8.93 17.95 -8.16
N LYS A 44 8.78 16.71 -8.63
CA LYS A 44 8.72 16.30 -10.04
C LYS A 44 7.36 15.64 -10.30
N LEU A 45 6.53 16.25 -11.13
CA LEU A 45 5.19 15.71 -11.37
C LEU A 45 5.25 14.35 -12.06
N CYS A 46 4.63 13.34 -11.46
CA CYS A 46 4.33 12.07 -12.10
C CYS A 46 2.85 12.05 -12.48
N GLU A 47 2.53 12.26 -13.76
CA GLU A 47 1.12 12.36 -14.21
C GLU A 47 0.29 11.11 -13.90
N ALA A 48 0.93 9.93 -13.93
CA ALA A 48 0.29 8.66 -13.60
C ALA A 48 -0.23 8.60 -12.15
N MET A 49 0.25 9.49 -11.29
CA MET A 49 -0.11 9.58 -9.88
C MET A 49 -1.27 10.57 -9.66
N LEU A 50 -1.58 11.48 -10.59
CA LEU A 50 -2.64 12.49 -10.42
C LEU A 50 -4.00 11.94 -9.94
N GLY A 51 -4.38 10.74 -10.38
CA GLY A 51 -5.63 10.08 -9.96
C GLY A 51 -5.78 9.88 -8.45
N TRP A 52 -4.68 9.87 -7.70
CA TRP A 52 -4.69 9.68 -6.24
C TRP A 52 -5.06 10.94 -5.47
N GLN A 53 -4.99 12.12 -6.11
CA GLN A 53 -5.35 13.41 -5.53
C GLN A 53 -6.82 13.77 -5.76
N SER A 54 -7.60 12.88 -6.39
CA SER A 54 -9.01 13.11 -6.66
C SER A 54 -9.82 13.28 -5.36
N ALA A 55 -10.78 14.19 -5.37
CA ALA A 55 -11.76 14.32 -4.29
C ALA A 55 -12.79 13.16 -4.29
N TYR A 56 -12.83 12.36 -5.35
CA TYR A 56 -13.74 11.23 -5.48
C TYR A 56 -13.04 9.93 -5.08
N ASN A 57 -13.48 9.36 -3.96
CA ASN A 57 -12.85 8.19 -3.38
C ASN A 57 -12.83 6.96 -4.28
N GLU A 58 -13.89 6.71 -5.06
CA GLU A 58 -13.94 5.60 -6.02
C GLU A 58 -12.83 5.70 -7.07
N TYR A 59 -12.53 6.92 -7.51
CA TYR A 59 -11.43 7.18 -8.45
C TYR A 59 -10.07 6.97 -7.79
N VAL A 60 -9.88 7.43 -6.54
CA VAL A 60 -8.63 7.22 -5.79
C VAL A 60 -8.39 5.73 -5.55
N LEU A 61 -9.42 4.99 -5.14
CA LEU A 61 -9.37 3.55 -4.95
C LEU A 61 -8.98 2.84 -6.25
N GLY A 62 -9.65 3.17 -7.36
CA GLY A 62 -9.32 2.63 -8.68
C GLY A 62 -7.88 2.91 -9.09
N ALA A 63 -7.41 4.16 -8.93
CA ALA A 63 -6.04 4.55 -9.26
C ALA A 63 -4.99 3.82 -8.41
N LYS A 64 -5.25 3.61 -7.12
CA LYS A 64 -4.38 2.84 -6.22
C LYS A 64 -4.32 1.36 -6.57
N ILE A 65 -5.44 0.76 -6.98
CA ILE A 65 -5.45 -0.62 -7.48
C ILE A 65 -4.69 -0.70 -8.81
N SER A 66 -4.92 0.23 -9.74
CA SER A 66 -4.22 0.29 -11.03
C SER A 66 -2.70 0.46 -10.87
N PHE A 67 -2.23 1.19 -9.86
CA PHE A 67 -0.80 1.33 -9.56
C PHE A 67 -0.10 -0.03 -9.35
N LEU A 68 -0.76 -1.00 -8.72
CA LEU A 68 -0.19 -2.34 -8.54
C LEU A 68 0.12 -3.00 -9.87
N GLN A 69 -0.78 -2.79 -10.83
CA GLN A 69 -0.73 -3.41 -12.15
C GLN A 69 0.18 -2.64 -13.11
N ASN A 70 0.36 -1.34 -12.87
CA ASN A 70 1.07 -0.45 -13.76
C ASN A 70 2.58 -0.49 -13.48
N LYS A 71 3.32 -1.12 -14.40
CA LYS A 71 4.80 -1.17 -14.38
C LYS A 71 5.45 0.06 -15.01
N ALA A 72 4.69 0.94 -15.65
CA ALA A 72 5.21 2.17 -16.25
C ALA A 72 5.46 3.28 -15.22
N ILE A 73 4.88 3.15 -14.03
CA ILE A 73 5.16 4.08 -12.92
C ILE A 73 6.51 3.71 -12.33
N THR A 74 7.45 4.66 -12.42
CA THR A 74 8.83 4.51 -11.97
C THR A 74 9.14 5.55 -10.89
N PRO A 75 10.03 5.22 -9.95
CA PRO A 75 10.49 6.17 -8.94
C PRO A 75 11.39 7.24 -9.58
N GLN A 76 11.57 8.36 -8.89
CA GLN A 76 12.71 9.24 -9.14
C GLN A 76 14.02 8.48 -8.90
N PRO A 77 15.13 8.82 -9.60
CA PRO A 77 16.34 8.00 -9.62
C PRO A 77 16.88 7.60 -8.24
N GLY A 78 16.83 8.49 -7.26
CA GLY A 78 17.33 8.24 -5.91
C GLY A 78 16.52 7.27 -5.05
N TRP A 79 15.31 6.93 -5.48
CA TRP A 79 14.43 6.01 -4.76
C TRP A 79 14.39 4.62 -5.40
N ALA A 80 15.23 4.34 -6.41
CA ALA A 80 15.18 3.07 -7.15
C ALA A 80 15.30 1.85 -6.23
N ASP A 81 16.19 1.89 -5.25
CA ASP A 81 16.41 0.79 -4.31
C ASP A 81 15.23 0.61 -3.33
N GLN A 82 14.64 1.71 -2.88
CA GLN A 82 13.52 1.73 -1.94
C GLN A 82 12.17 1.51 -2.63
N TRP A 83 12.10 1.67 -3.96
CA TRP A 83 10.88 1.52 -4.74
C TRP A 83 10.33 0.11 -4.71
N GLU A 84 11.19 -0.89 -4.87
CA GLU A 84 10.76 -2.29 -4.81
C GLU A 84 10.29 -2.67 -3.41
N LEU A 85 10.91 -2.11 -2.37
CA LEU A 85 10.41 -2.27 -1.01
C LEU A 85 9.01 -1.66 -0.87
N ALA A 86 8.79 -0.43 -1.33
CA ALA A 86 7.48 0.21 -1.26
C ALA A 86 6.41 -0.60 -2.00
N ARG A 87 6.71 -1.09 -3.21
CA ARG A 87 5.78 -1.97 -3.96
C ARG A 87 5.48 -3.25 -3.20
N LYS A 88 6.47 -3.89 -2.59
CA LYS A 88 6.28 -5.09 -1.76
C LYS A 88 5.45 -4.83 -0.51
N LEU A 89 5.67 -3.71 0.17
CA LEU A 89 4.88 -3.32 1.35
C LEU A 89 3.41 -3.10 0.97
N VAL A 90 3.16 -2.38 -0.13
CA VAL A 90 1.80 -2.20 -0.65
C VAL A 90 1.16 -3.55 -0.98
N LEU A 91 1.88 -4.42 -1.67
CA LEU A 91 1.39 -5.77 -1.97
C LEU A 91 1.15 -6.61 -0.72
N HIS A 92 1.97 -6.51 0.32
CA HIS A 92 1.74 -7.22 1.58
C HIS A 92 0.45 -6.75 2.26
N VAL A 93 0.27 -5.43 2.39
CA VAL A 93 -0.93 -4.85 3.00
C VAL A 93 -2.19 -5.21 2.21
N ILE A 94 -2.11 -5.33 0.89
CA ILE A 94 -3.22 -5.77 0.02
C ILE A 94 -3.35 -7.30 -0.04
N GLY A 95 -2.27 -8.04 0.09
CA GLY A 95 -2.24 -9.50 0.11
C GLY A 95 -2.99 -10.05 1.33
N GLN A 96 -2.91 -9.34 2.46
CA GLN A 96 -3.78 -9.58 3.62
C GLN A 96 -5.27 -9.44 3.30
N TYR A 97 -5.63 -8.70 2.25
CA TYR A 97 -7.01 -8.51 1.78
C TYR A 97 -7.44 -9.56 0.73
N ILE A 98 -6.53 -10.03 -0.13
CA ILE A 98 -6.84 -10.94 -1.25
C ILE A 98 -6.67 -12.42 -0.88
N GLY A 99 -5.63 -12.74 -0.10
CA GLY A 99 -5.34 -14.12 0.34
C GLY A 99 -6.20 -14.60 1.51
N GLY A 100 -6.98 -13.71 2.11
CA GLY A 100 -7.81 -13.98 3.28
C GLY A 100 -9.25 -13.59 3.02
N LEU A 101 -10.12 -14.60 2.93
CA LEU A 101 -11.53 -14.47 3.30
C LEU A 101 -11.66 -13.58 4.54
N ARG A 102 -12.76 -12.81 4.58
CA ARG A 102 -13.36 -12.22 5.79
C ARG A 102 -13.52 -13.31 6.87
N SER A 103 -12.42 -13.74 7.47
CA SER A 103 -12.45 -14.68 8.57
C SER A 103 -12.94 -13.84 9.73
N GLN A 104 -14.14 -14.14 10.17
CA GLN A 104 -14.72 -13.66 11.43
C GLN A 104 -13.93 -14.23 12.64
N GLU A 105 -12.62 -14.39 12.52
CA GLU A 105 -11.75 -14.61 13.67
C GLU A 105 -11.53 -13.24 14.30
N ALA A 106 -11.62 -13.22 15.63
CA ALA A 106 -11.54 -12.00 16.44
C ALA A 106 -10.45 -11.08 15.88
N GLU A 107 -10.83 -9.87 15.48
CA GLU A 107 -9.88 -8.92 14.91
C GLU A 107 -8.72 -8.76 15.89
N ALA A 108 -7.54 -9.21 15.49
CA ALA A 108 -6.33 -9.10 16.29
C ALA A 108 -6.17 -7.64 16.76
N SER A 109 -5.77 -7.47 18.00
CA SER A 109 -5.56 -6.16 18.61
C SER A 109 -4.57 -5.33 17.77
N ASP A 110 -4.66 -4.01 17.86
CA ASP A 110 -3.73 -3.11 17.15
C ASP A 110 -2.26 -3.42 17.46
N ALA A 111 -1.96 -3.92 18.68
CA ALA A 111 -0.63 -4.36 19.08
C ALA A 111 -0.16 -5.61 18.31
N GLU A 112 -1.05 -6.59 18.13
CA GLU A 112 -0.74 -7.80 17.36
C GLU A 112 -0.56 -7.49 15.88
N GLN A 113 -1.36 -6.56 15.32
CA GLN A 113 -1.20 -6.09 13.94
C GLN A 113 0.11 -5.33 13.74
N TYR A 114 0.49 -4.48 14.69
CA TYR A 114 1.78 -3.79 14.70
C TYR A 114 2.94 -4.78 14.63
N GLU A 115 2.98 -5.74 15.56
CA GLU A 115 4.07 -6.71 15.64
C GLU A 115 4.12 -7.62 14.39
N ALA A 116 2.97 -8.06 13.89
CA ALA A 116 2.91 -8.86 12.67
C ALA A 116 3.48 -8.11 11.46
N PHE A 117 3.10 -6.84 11.27
CA PHE A 117 3.64 -6.01 10.19
C PHE A 117 5.15 -5.83 10.32
N TRP A 118 5.65 -5.41 11.48
CA TRP A 118 7.09 -5.18 11.65
C TRP A 118 7.90 -6.47 11.59
N CYS A 119 7.34 -7.60 12.01
CA CYS A 119 7.94 -8.91 11.79
C CYS A 119 8.08 -9.21 10.30
N ALA A 120 7.03 -9.00 9.49
CA ALA A 120 7.08 -9.16 8.04
C ALA A 120 8.12 -8.22 7.41
N VAL A 121 8.11 -6.92 7.74
CA VAL A 121 9.10 -5.94 7.29
C VAL A 121 10.52 -6.41 7.60
N ARG A 122 10.79 -6.82 8.84
CA ARG A 122 12.12 -7.33 9.24
C ARG A 122 12.51 -8.58 8.48
N GLN A 123 11.58 -9.51 8.26
CA GLN A 123 11.83 -10.70 7.45
C GLN A 123 12.17 -10.33 6.01
N TYR A 124 11.48 -9.34 5.41
CA TYR A 124 11.81 -8.86 4.07
C TYR A 124 13.21 -8.26 3.99
N PHE A 125 13.56 -7.39 4.94
CA PHE A 125 14.91 -6.82 5.01
C PHE A 125 15.99 -7.88 5.29
N ALA A 126 15.65 -8.95 6.01
CA ALA A 126 16.59 -10.01 6.36
C ALA A 126 16.74 -11.11 5.29
N LYS A 127 15.71 -11.38 4.47
CA LYS A 127 15.68 -12.51 3.52
C LYS A 127 15.55 -12.14 2.04
N GLY A 128 15.20 -10.90 1.68
CA GLY A 128 14.98 -10.54 0.28
C GLY A 128 13.88 -11.39 -0.39
N CYS A 129 12.81 -11.70 0.34
CA CYS A 129 11.84 -12.76 -0.04
C CYS A 129 11.09 -12.44 -1.36
N GLU A 130 11.51 -13.06 -2.46
CA GLU A 130 10.85 -13.02 -3.78
C GLU A 130 9.61 -13.92 -3.84
N ASP A 131 9.57 -15.00 -3.06
CA ASP A 131 8.53 -16.03 -3.16
C ASP A 131 7.14 -15.54 -2.72
N GLU A 132 7.08 -14.76 -1.64
CA GLU A 132 5.83 -14.20 -1.12
C GLU A 132 5.29 -13.08 -2.02
N TYR A 133 6.19 -12.29 -2.61
CA TYR A 133 5.88 -11.33 -3.67
C TYR A 133 5.28 -12.04 -4.90
N ASN A 134 5.89 -13.12 -5.35
CA ASN A 134 5.42 -13.88 -6.52
C ASN A 134 4.04 -14.52 -6.26
N ALA A 135 3.76 -14.99 -5.04
CA ALA A 135 2.46 -15.56 -4.68
C ALA A 135 1.32 -14.53 -4.67
N ILE A 136 1.55 -13.35 -4.05
CA ILE A 136 0.57 -12.25 -4.04
C ILE A 136 0.36 -11.71 -5.45
N ARG A 137 1.45 -11.55 -6.20
CA ARG A 137 1.44 -11.12 -7.60
C ARG A 137 0.64 -12.08 -8.49
N ALA A 138 0.81 -13.40 -8.30
CA ALA A 138 0.04 -14.42 -9.02
C ALA A 138 -1.45 -14.38 -8.67
N GLY A 139 -1.81 -14.19 -7.38
CA GLY A 139 -3.21 -14.04 -6.95
C GLY A 139 -3.90 -12.78 -7.49
N LEU A 140 -3.11 -11.75 -7.79
CA LEU A 140 -3.55 -10.49 -8.41
C LEU A 140 -3.55 -10.51 -9.95
N GLY A 141 -3.03 -11.57 -10.59
CA GLY A 141 -2.90 -11.68 -12.05
C GLY A 141 -1.86 -10.74 -12.67
N LEU A 142 -0.74 -10.46 -11.98
CA LEU A 142 0.28 -9.45 -12.34
C LEU A 142 1.63 -9.96 -12.83
#